data_AF-A0A968UIM1-F1
#
_entry.id   AF-A0A968UIM1-F1
#
_cell.length_a   1.000
_cell.length_b   1.000
_cell.length_c   1.000
_cell.angle_alpha   90.00
_cell.angle_beta   90.00
_cell.angle_gamma   90.00
#
_symmetry.space_group_name_H-M   'P 1'
#
loop_
_entity.id
_entity.type
_entity.pdbx_description
1 polymer ?
#
loop_
_entity_poly.entity_id
_entity_poly.type
_entity_poly.pdbx_seq_one_letter_code
_entity_poly.pdbx_strand_id
1 'polypeptide(L)' 'MILTTGPNVEGHQVIQYCGLVNGEAVLGANIFKDFFAGIRDVVGGRSGAYEKSLQQARDTAIQEMVQ' A
#
# COMPACT_ATOMS: atom_id res chain seq x y z
N MET A 1 -7.45 -14.07 -4.81
CA MET A 1 -7.52 -13.14 -5.97
C MET A 1 -6.14 -12.99 -6.56
N ILE A 2 -5.99 -13.02 -7.88
CA ILE A 2 -4.70 -12.73 -8.52
C ILE A 2 -4.55 -11.21 -8.59
N LEU A 3 -3.47 -10.68 -8.01
CA LEU A 3 -3.12 -9.28 -8.07
C LEU A 3 -1.80 -9.15 -8.82
N THR A 4 -1.75 -8.23 -9.78
CA THR A 4 -0.56 -7.99 -10.58
C THR A 4 -0.47 -6.51 -10.92
N THR A 5 0.74 -5.97 -10.93
CA THR A 5 1.04 -4.65 -11.50
C THR A 5 1.28 -4.73 -13.01
N GLY A 6 1.41 -5.94 -13.56
CA GLY A 6 1.55 -6.18 -14.99
C GLY A 6 0.19 -6.16 -15.70
N PRO A 7 0.18 -5.90 -17.02
CA PRO A 7 -1.07 -5.77 -17.78
C PRO A 7 -1.78 -7.12 -18.05
N ASN A 8 -1.09 -8.25 -17.87
CA ASN A 8 -1.59 -9.59 -18.19
C ASN A 8 -1.18 -10.61 -17.13
N VAL A 9 -1.91 -11.73 -17.07
CA VAL A 9 -1.57 -12.90 -16.26
C VAL A 9 -1.24 -14.06 -17.20
N GLU A 10 -0.01 -14.57 -17.16
CA GLU A 10 0.41 -15.67 -18.03
C GLU A 10 -0.48 -16.92 -17.85
N GLY A 11 -0.79 -17.59 -18.96
CA GLY A 11 -1.68 -18.76 -18.97
C GLY A 11 -3.16 -18.45 -18.71
N HIS A 12 -3.55 -17.18 -18.56
CA HIS A 12 -4.93 -16.77 -18.32
C HIS A 12 -5.38 -15.75 -19.38
N GLN A 13 -6.62 -15.89 -19.86
CA GLN A 13 -7.25 -14.94 -20.79
C GLN A 13 -8.31 -14.12 -20.06
N VAL A 14 -8.27 -12.79 -20.21
CA VAL A 14 -9.32 -11.90 -19.69
C VAL A 14 -10.59 -12.08 -20.52
N ILE A 15 -11.67 -12.54 -19.88
CA ILE A 15 -12.97 -12.78 -20.53
C ILE A 15 -13.94 -11.60 -20.40
N GLN A 16 -13.69 -10.69 -19.47
CA GLN A 16 -14.54 -9.53 -19.19
C GLN A 16 -13.73 -8.42 -18.52
N TYR A 17 -14.00 -7.16 -18.89
CA TYR A 17 -13.48 -5.98 -18.22
C TYR A 17 -14.60 -5.36 -17.37
N CYS A 18 -14.38 -5.24 -16.06
CA CYS A 18 -15.39 -4.77 -15.11
C CYS A 18 -15.35 -3.26 -14.83
N GLY A 19 -14.52 -2.51 -15.56
CA GLY A 19 -14.24 -1.09 -15.30
C GLY A 19 -13.04 -0.89 -14.37
N LEU A 20 -12.79 0.37 -14.02
CA LEU A 20 -11.69 0.75 -13.12
C LEU A 20 -12.12 0.61 -11.67
N VAL A 21 -11.20 0.17 -10.82
CA VAL A 21 -11.37 0.07 -9.37
C VAL A 21 -10.21 0.79 -8.68
N ASN A 22 -10.51 1.41 -7.55
CA ASN A 22 -9.55 2.14 -6.73
C ASN A 22 -9.76 1.73 -5.27
N GLY A 23 -8.68 1.76 -4.48
CA GLY A 23 -8.74 1.67 -3.03
C GLY A 23 -7.79 2.71 -2.43
N GLU A 24 -8.15 3.30 -1.29
CA GLU A 24 -7.46 4.43 -0.70
C GLU A 24 -7.23 4.21 0.79
N ALA A 25 -6.08 4.68 1.29
CA ALA A 25 -5.81 4.67 2.73
C ALA A 25 -5.03 5.91 3.11
N VAL A 26 -5.55 6.64 4.10
CA VAL A 26 -4.96 7.89 4.59
C VAL A 26 -4.32 7.66 5.95
N LEU A 27 -3.04 8.03 6.08
CA LEU A 27 -2.31 7.99 7.35
C LEU A 27 -2.69 9.18 8.23
N GLY A 28 -3.11 8.90 9.47
CA GLY A 28 -3.51 9.93 10.43
C GLY A 28 -2.33 10.76 10.98
N ALA A 29 -2.63 11.98 11.43
CA ALA A 29 -1.62 12.94 11.92
C ALA A 29 -0.82 12.47 13.15
N ASN A 30 -1.38 11.59 13.99
CA ASN A 30 -0.67 11.03 15.14
C ASN A 30 0.49 10.12 14.72
N ILE A 31 0.28 9.32 13.67
CA ILE A 31 1.31 8.46 13.08
C ILE A 31 2.43 9.34 12.48
N PHE A 32 2.07 10.47 11.86
CA PHE A 32 3.02 11.45 11.34
C PHE A 32 3.90 12.04 12.45
N LYS A 33 3.31 12.46 13.58
CA LYS A 33 4.02 13.03 14.73
C LYS A 33 5.06 12.05 15.31
N ASP A 34 4.71 10.78 15.41
CA ASP A 34 5.60 9.73 15.91
C ASP A 34 6.80 9.50 14.98
N PHE A 35 6.68 9.77 13.67
CA PHE A 35 7.81 9.75 12.75
C PHE A 35 8.80 10.89 12.97
N PHE A 36 8.32 12.14 13.11
CA PHE A 36 9.20 13.29 13.32
C PHE A 36 9.92 13.25 14.66
N ALA A 37 9.32 12.62 15.68
CA ALA A 37 9.96 12.40 16.96
C ALA A 37 11.12 11.37 16.90
N GLY A 38 11.08 10.41 15.96
CA GLY A 38 12.04 9.31 15.86
C GLY A 38 13.11 9.42 14.75
N ILE A 39 13.03 10.41 13.87
CA ILE A 39 13.91 10.57 12.68
C ILE A 39 15.27 11.21 13.00
N ARG A 40 15.67 11.33 14.27
CA ARG A 40 16.93 12.00 14.61
C ARG A 40 18.20 11.21 14.20
N ASP A 41 18.13 9.88 14.06
CA ASP A 41 19.35 9.05 13.96
C ASP A 41 19.44 8.04 12.79
N VAL A 42 18.51 8.01 11.82
CA VAL A 42 18.53 6.97 10.77
C VAL A 42 18.38 7.55 9.37
N VAL A 43 19.50 7.99 8.80
CA VAL A 43 19.65 8.23 7.37
C VAL A 43 19.95 6.89 6.71
N GLY A 44 18.99 6.34 5.96
CA GLY A 44 19.22 5.24 5.04
C GLY A 44 18.64 3.90 5.46
N GLY A 45 17.38 3.67 5.10
CA GLY A 45 17.02 2.37 4.52
C GLY A 45 16.15 1.42 5.33
N ARG A 46 15.71 1.76 6.56
CA ARG A 46 14.73 0.95 7.32
C ARG A 46 14.29 1.57 8.65
N SER A 47 13.56 2.69 8.60
CA SER A 47 12.97 3.27 9.82
C SER A 47 11.72 2.47 10.19
N GLY A 48 11.85 1.47 11.07
CA GLY A 48 10.82 0.45 11.31
C GLY A 48 9.41 0.95 11.67
N ALA A 49 9.27 2.15 12.23
CA ALA A 49 7.96 2.75 12.49
C ALA A 49 7.28 3.29 11.21
N TYR A 50 8.04 3.98 10.35
CA TYR A 50 7.53 4.57 9.10
C TYR A 50 7.15 3.50 8.09
N GLU A 51 8.02 2.51 7.90
CA GLU A 51 7.75 1.39 6.99
C GLU A 51 6.50 0.61 7.42
N LYS A 52 6.34 0.35 8.72
CA LYS A 52 5.18 -0.39 9.23
C LYS A 52 3.88 0.34 8.92
N SER A 53 3.84 1.65 9.11
CA SER A 53 2.62 2.41 8.88
C SER A 53 2.32 2.56 7.39
N LEU A 54 3.34 2.78 6.55
CA LEU A 54 3.16 2.76 5.10
C LEU A 54 2.67 1.40 4.59
N GLN A 55 3.22 0.32 5.14
CA GLN A 55 2.79 -1.04 4.81
C GLN A 55 1.32 -1.24 5.20
N GLN A 56 0.92 -0.81 6.39
CA GLN A 56 -0.48 -0.86 6.83
C GLN A 56 -1.41 -0.08 5.90
N ALA A 57 -1.05 1.16 5.54
CA ALA A 57 -1.85 1.93 4.60
C ALA A 57 -1.97 1.23 3.23
N ARG A 58 -0.86 0.71 2.70
CA ARG A 58 -0.86 -0.05 1.45
C ARG A 58 -1.77 -1.28 1.54
N ASP A 59 -1.66 -2.05 2.61
CA ASP A 59 -2.46 -3.26 2.79
C ASP A 59 -3.95 -2.92 2.89
N THR A 60 -4.32 -1.85 3.61
CA THR A 60 -5.70 -1.36 3.67
C THR A 60 -6.23 -0.94 2.30
N ALA A 61 -5.47 -0.15 1.53
CA ALA A 61 -5.88 0.29 0.20
C ALA A 61 -6.03 -0.90 -0.76
N ILE A 62 -5.14 -1.89 -0.69
CA ILE A 62 -5.26 -3.13 -1.49
C ILE A 62 -6.50 -3.91 -1.06
N GLN A 63 -6.79 -4.04 0.24
CA GLN A 63 -7.98 -4.74 0.72
C GLN A 63 -9.28 -4.07 0.24
N GLU A 64 -9.34 -2.74 0.21
CA GLU A 64 -10.50 -2.01 -0.31
C GLU A 64 -10.67 -2.21 -1.83
N MET A 65 -9.58 -2.24 -2.60
CA MET A 65 -9.61 -2.48 -4.05
C MET A 65 -10.12 -3.87 -4.42
N VAL A 66 -9.96 -4.87 -3.53
CA VAL A 66 -10.29 -6.28 -3.78
C VAL A 66 -11.59 -6.74 -3.12
N GLN A 67 -12.32 -5.84 -2.47
CA GLN A 67 -13.58 -6.13 -1.80
C GLN A 67 -14.73 -6.34 -2.80
#